data_AF-A0A2P5QMP4-F1
#
_entry.id   AF-A0A2P5QMP4-F1
#
_cell.length_a   1.000
_cell.length_b   1.000
_cell.length_c   1.000
_cell.angle_alpha   90.00
_cell.angle_beta   90.00
_cell.angle_gamma   90.00
#
_symmetry.space_group_name_H-M   'P 1'
#
loop_
_entity.id
_entity.type
_entity.pdbx_description
1 polymer ?
#
loop_
_entity_poly.entity_id
_entity_poly.type
_entity_poly.pdbx_seq_one_letter_code
_entity_poly.pdbx_strand_id
1 'polypeptide(L)'
;MSGLPKGESVHIREVWNDNLEEEFALIREIVDTYNYVAMDTEFPGVVLRPVGTFKNINDYNYQTLKDNVDMLKLIQLGLTFSDENGNLPTCGTDSFCIWQFNFREFNLSEDIFASDSIELLRQCGIDFKKNNEKGIDVKRFGELLMSSGVVLNDDVHWVTFHSGYDFGYLLKLLTCRSLPDSQAGFFDLIKIYFPMVYDIKHMMKFCNSLHGGLNKLAELLEVERVGVCHQAGSDSLLTSCTFRKLRDNFFNGSTEKYAGVLYGLGVQNGQNTN
;
A
#
# COMPACT_ATOMS: atom_id res chain seq x y z
N MET A 1 -24.29 -5.72 -0.50
CA MET A 1 -24.33 -4.78 -1.67
C MET A 1 -22.92 -4.26 -1.90
N SER A 2 -22.39 -4.52 -3.10
CA SER A 2 -21.09 -4.04 -3.60
C SER A 2 -20.92 -2.55 -3.29
N GLY A 3 -19.73 -2.14 -2.86
CA GLY A 3 -19.44 -0.73 -2.53
C GLY A 3 -19.51 0.22 -3.73
N LEU A 4 -19.54 -0.33 -4.95
CA LEU A 4 -19.71 0.41 -6.20
C LEU A 4 -21.17 0.31 -6.67
N PRO A 5 -21.81 1.44 -7.06
CA PRO A 5 -23.12 1.44 -7.70
C PRO A 5 -23.13 0.53 -8.93
N LYS A 6 -24.20 -0.27 -9.09
CA LYS A 6 -24.36 -1.15 -10.25
C LYS A 6 -24.35 -0.34 -11.55
N GLY A 7 -23.31 -0.50 -12.37
CA GLY A 7 -23.20 0.08 -13.71
C GLY A 7 -22.02 1.03 -13.91
N GLU A 8 -21.28 1.40 -12.87
CA GLU A 8 -20.12 2.29 -12.97
C GLU A 8 -18.82 1.49 -13.15
N SER A 9 -18.10 1.73 -14.24
CA SER A 9 -16.80 1.10 -14.51
C SER A 9 -15.68 1.79 -13.75
N VAL A 10 -14.79 0.99 -13.14
CA VAL A 10 -13.52 1.48 -12.59
C VAL A 10 -12.43 1.26 -13.62
N HIS A 11 -11.73 2.33 -13.97
CA HIS A 11 -10.57 2.33 -14.84
C HIS A 11 -9.29 2.32 -14.01
N ILE A 12 -8.49 1.27 -14.16
CA ILE A 12 -7.14 1.19 -13.61
C ILE A 12 -6.20 1.92 -14.56
N ARG A 13 -5.71 3.08 -14.11
CA ARG A 13 -4.81 3.95 -14.87
C ARG A 13 -3.39 3.38 -14.76
N GLU A 14 -2.94 2.76 -15.84
CA GLU A 14 -1.59 2.25 -15.98
C GLU A 14 -0.60 3.42 -16.14
N VAL A 15 0.21 3.66 -15.11
CA VAL A 15 1.20 4.74 -15.09
C VAL A 15 2.58 4.19 -15.42
N TRP A 16 3.19 4.82 -16.41
CA TRP A 16 4.52 4.57 -16.96
C TRP A 16 5.30 5.89 -17.00
N ASN A 17 6.54 5.85 -17.48
CA ASN A 17 7.39 7.04 -17.47
C ASN A 17 6.88 8.19 -18.37
N ASP A 18 6.11 7.88 -19.41
CA ASP A 18 5.61 8.86 -20.39
C ASP A 18 4.38 9.64 -19.92
N ASN A 19 3.54 9.06 -19.06
CA ASN A 19 2.34 9.73 -18.51
C ASN A 19 2.44 10.11 -17.02
N LEU A 20 3.57 9.84 -16.36
CA LEU A 20 3.75 10.05 -14.92
C LEU A 20 3.34 11.46 -14.44
N GLU A 21 3.77 12.50 -15.16
CA GLU A 21 3.46 13.90 -14.80
C GLU A 21 1.97 14.23 -14.91
N GLU A 22 1.32 13.73 -15.97
CA GLU A 22 -0.09 13.95 -16.25
C GLU A 22 -0.94 13.31 -15.15
N GLU A 23 -0.58 12.09 -14.75
CA GLU A 23 -1.26 11.36 -13.69
C GLU A 23 -1.06 12.01 -12.31
N PHE A 24 0.13 12.52 -12.03
CA PHE A 24 0.36 13.29 -10.79
C PHE A 24 -0.37 14.64 -10.79
N ALA A 25 -0.60 15.27 -11.94
CA ALA A 25 -1.42 16.47 -12.00
C ALA A 25 -2.85 16.18 -11.55
N LEU A 26 -3.44 15.07 -12.01
CA LEU A 26 -4.76 14.63 -11.57
C LEU A 26 -4.79 14.32 -10.07
N ILE A 27 -3.78 13.61 -9.55
CA ILE A 27 -3.69 13.28 -8.11
C ILE A 27 -3.68 14.54 -7.24
N ARG A 28 -2.92 15.56 -7.63
CA ARG A 28 -2.86 16.84 -6.91
C ARG A 28 -4.20 17.57 -6.87
N GLU A 29 -5.03 17.41 -7.89
CA GLU A 29 -6.36 18.04 -7.95
C GLU A 29 -7.37 17.35 -7.03
N ILE A 30 -7.20 16.06 -6.76
CA ILE A 30 -8.20 15.25 -6.03
C ILE A 30 -7.86 15.00 -4.57
N VAL A 31 -6.58 15.06 -4.16
CA VAL A 31 -6.12 14.53 -2.86
C VAL A 31 -6.81 15.18 -1.66
N ASP A 32 -7.14 16.47 -1.74
CA ASP A 32 -7.80 17.20 -0.65
C ASP A 32 -9.28 16.80 -0.49
N THR A 33 -9.92 16.29 -1.54
CA THR A 33 -11.32 15.83 -1.52
C THR A 33 -11.43 14.33 -1.30
N TYR A 34 -10.53 13.56 -1.91
CA TYR A 34 -10.45 12.10 -1.85
C TYR A 34 -9.25 11.69 -0.99
N ASN A 35 -9.30 12.08 0.27
CA ASN A 35 -8.18 12.05 1.21
C ASN A 35 -7.97 10.69 1.90
N TYR A 36 -8.77 9.66 1.60
CA TYR A 36 -8.49 8.28 1.99
C TYR A 36 -7.71 7.58 0.88
N VAL A 37 -6.44 7.28 1.15
CA VAL A 37 -5.49 6.71 0.19
C VAL A 37 -5.22 5.25 0.57
N ALA A 38 -5.87 4.33 -0.15
CA ALA A 38 -5.56 2.92 -0.02
C ALA A 38 -4.37 2.53 -0.89
N MET A 39 -3.51 1.67 -0.35
CA MET A 39 -2.22 1.35 -0.98
C MET A 39 -1.86 -0.12 -0.83
N ASP A 40 -1.19 -0.63 -1.86
CA ASP A 40 -0.59 -1.96 -1.92
C ASP A 40 0.66 -1.91 -2.83
N THR A 41 1.62 -2.83 -2.63
CA THR A 41 2.84 -2.89 -3.46
C THR A 41 3.16 -4.31 -3.92
N GLU A 42 3.76 -4.40 -5.11
CA GLU A 42 4.36 -5.65 -5.61
C GLU A 42 5.88 -5.52 -5.64
N PHE A 43 6.56 -6.53 -5.10
CA PHE A 43 8.00 -6.59 -4.96
C PHE A 43 8.51 -8.04 -5.03
N PRO A 44 9.81 -8.29 -5.23
CA PRO A 44 10.32 -9.62 -5.58
C PRO A 44 10.46 -10.57 -4.37
N GLY A 45 9.54 -10.47 -3.40
CA GLY A 45 9.43 -11.35 -2.25
C GLY A 45 10.44 -11.07 -1.14
N VAL A 46 10.79 -12.12 -0.39
CA VAL A 46 11.68 -12.08 0.77
C VAL A 46 12.77 -13.14 0.57
N VAL A 47 14.02 -12.70 0.50
CA VAL A 47 15.20 -13.55 0.23
C VAL A 47 16.16 -13.63 1.42
N LEU A 48 16.10 -12.67 2.34
CA LEU A 48 16.93 -12.65 3.53
C LEU A 48 16.12 -13.00 4.77
N ARG A 49 16.74 -13.77 5.67
CA ARG A 49 16.29 -13.98 7.04
C ARG A 49 17.48 -13.72 7.97
N PRO A 50 17.41 -12.71 8.83
CA PRO A 50 18.55 -12.34 9.65
C PRO A 50 18.79 -13.42 10.71
N VAL A 51 20.07 -13.76 10.92
CA VAL A 51 20.49 -14.74 11.93
C VAL A 51 21.05 -13.98 13.13
N GLY A 52 20.52 -14.24 14.32
CA GLY A 52 20.97 -13.57 15.53
C GLY A 52 19.98 -13.65 16.68
N THR A 53 20.31 -12.97 17.78
CA THR A 53 19.43 -12.82 18.94
C THR A 53 18.66 -11.50 18.84
N PHE A 54 17.34 -11.57 18.95
CA PHE A 54 16.44 -10.41 18.89
C PHE A 54 15.72 -10.26 20.23
N LYS A 55 15.42 -9.03 20.63
CA LYS A 55 14.78 -8.77 21.94
C LYS A 55 13.35 -9.32 21.96
N ASN A 56 12.66 -9.26 20.83
CA ASN A 56 11.29 -9.72 20.66
C ASN A 56 11.03 -10.03 19.17
N ILE A 57 9.86 -10.57 18.86
CA ILE A 57 9.48 -10.94 17.48
C ILE A 57 9.32 -9.72 16.56
N ASN A 58 8.90 -8.57 17.07
CA ASN A 58 8.74 -7.35 16.28
C ASN A 58 10.12 -6.81 15.83
N ASP A 59 11.14 -6.88 16.69
CA ASP A 59 12.52 -6.53 16.33
C ASP A 59 13.05 -7.44 15.19
N TYR A 60 12.79 -8.75 15.29
CA TYR A 60 13.14 -9.71 14.23
C TYR A 60 12.40 -9.40 12.92
N ASN A 61 11.09 -9.13 13.00
CA ASN A 61 10.27 -8.80 11.84
C ASN A 61 10.75 -7.50 11.18
N TYR A 62 11.08 -6.48 11.98
CA TYR A 62 11.60 -5.22 11.46
C TYR A 62 12.96 -5.41 10.78
N GLN A 63 13.88 -6.15 11.39
CA GLN A 63 15.18 -6.42 10.77
C GLN A 63 15.02 -7.18 9.45
N THR A 64 14.14 -8.18 9.43
CA THR A 64 13.83 -8.95 8.21
C THR A 64 13.28 -8.02 7.12
N LEU A 65 12.35 -7.14 7.46
CA LEU A 65 11.82 -6.14 6.54
C LEU A 65 12.92 -5.22 6.03
N LYS A 66 13.69 -4.60 6.93
CA LYS A 66 14.77 -3.66 6.61
C LYS A 66 15.74 -4.27 5.61
N ASP A 67 16.28 -5.43 5.91
CA ASP A 67 17.32 -6.06 5.08
C ASP A 67 16.81 -6.37 3.68
N ASN A 68 15.56 -6.86 3.56
CA ASN A 68 14.97 -7.17 2.28
C ASN A 68 14.57 -5.90 1.50
N VAL A 69 13.95 -4.91 2.13
CA VAL A 69 13.57 -3.65 1.46
C VAL A 69 14.80 -2.88 1.00
N ASP A 70 15.86 -2.83 1.80
CA ASP A 70 17.12 -2.16 1.42
C ASP A 70 17.77 -2.83 0.20
N MET A 71 17.74 -4.16 0.14
CA MET A 71 18.36 -4.96 -0.93
C MET A 71 17.53 -5.01 -2.21
N LEU A 72 16.22 -5.20 -2.08
CA LEU A 72 15.31 -5.48 -3.18
C LEU A 72 14.73 -4.18 -3.77
N LYS A 73 14.07 -4.32 -4.91
CA LYS A 73 13.55 -3.19 -5.69
C LYS A 73 12.05 -3.34 -5.88
N LEU A 74 11.33 -2.23 -5.73
CA LEU A 74 9.89 -2.13 -5.93
C LEU A 74 9.55 -2.39 -7.41
N ILE A 75 8.46 -3.10 -7.68
CA ILE A 75 8.02 -3.45 -9.04
C ILE A 75 6.75 -2.66 -9.41
N GLN A 76 5.76 -2.64 -8.52
CA GLN A 76 4.54 -1.85 -8.67
C GLN A 76 4.08 -1.22 -7.36
N LEU A 77 3.33 -0.13 -7.48
CA LEU A 77 2.57 0.52 -6.41
C LEU A 77 1.16 0.80 -6.92
N GLY A 78 0.16 0.48 -6.10
CA GLY A 78 -1.23 0.80 -6.37
C GLY A 78 -1.69 1.87 -5.41
N LEU A 79 -2.39 2.88 -5.92
CA LEU A 79 -3.04 3.90 -5.11
C LEU A 79 -4.51 4.03 -5.51
N THR A 80 -5.39 3.87 -4.54
CA THR A 80 -6.83 4.12 -4.68
C THR A 80 -7.20 5.27 -3.75
N PHE A 81 -7.68 6.36 -4.35
CA PHE A 81 -8.16 7.53 -3.63
C PHE A 81 -9.67 7.44 -3.44
N SER A 82 -10.15 7.77 -2.25
CA SER A 82 -11.58 7.81 -1.93
C SER A 82 -11.90 8.93 -0.95
N ASP A 83 -13.14 9.40 -0.96
CA ASP A 83 -13.65 10.29 0.09
C ASP A 83 -13.97 9.49 1.37
N GLU A 84 -14.38 10.18 2.44
CA GLU A 84 -14.79 9.53 3.70
C GLU A 84 -15.94 8.53 3.53
N ASN A 85 -16.78 8.73 2.50
CA ASN A 85 -17.87 7.85 2.17
C ASN A 85 -17.43 6.72 1.24
N GLY A 86 -16.16 6.60 0.86
CA GLY A 86 -15.64 5.58 -0.03
C GLY A 86 -16.04 5.75 -1.50
N ASN A 87 -16.41 6.96 -1.92
CA ASN A 87 -16.62 7.28 -3.34
C ASN A 87 -15.27 7.52 -4.02
N LEU A 88 -15.13 7.07 -5.27
CA LEU A 88 -13.90 7.21 -6.05
C LEU A 88 -13.94 8.47 -6.94
N PRO A 89 -12.79 9.08 -7.25
CA PRO A 89 -12.71 10.16 -8.22
C PRO A 89 -12.99 9.66 -9.63
N THR A 90 -13.50 10.52 -10.50
CA THR A 90 -13.67 10.21 -11.94
C THR A 90 -12.60 10.84 -12.84
N CYS A 91 -11.74 11.70 -12.29
CA CYS A 91 -10.68 12.39 -13.02
C CYS A 91 -11.17 13.12 -14.29
N GLY A 92 -12.38 13.69 -14.26
CA GLY A 92 -12.98 14.37 -15.42
C GLY A 92 -13.50 13.44 -16.52
N THR A 93 -13.67 12.14 -16.22
CA THR A 93 -14.23 11.13 -17.14
C THR A 93 -15.57 10.58 -16.66
N ASP A 94 -16.21 9.73 -17.45
CA ASP A 94 -17.46 9.02 -17.08
C ASP A 94 -17.21 7.74 -16.25
N SER A 95 -15.96 7.47 -15.84
CA SER A 95 -15.57 6.28 -15.10
C SER A 95 -14.73 6.65 -13.88
N PHE A 96 -14.79 5.83 -12.83
CA PHE A 96 -13.91 6.01 -11.69
C PHE A 96 -12.46 5.69 -12.05
N CYS A 97 -11.51 6.36 -11.42
CA CYS A 97 -10.08 6.17 -11.66
C CYS A 97 -9.38 5.66 -10.40
N ILE A 98 -8.49 4.69 -10.58
CA ILE A 98 -7.46 4.29 -9.61
C ILE A 98 -6.11 4.20 -10.32
N TRP A 99 -4.99 4.20 -9.60
CA TRP A 99 -3.65 4.25 -10.20
C TRP A 99 -2.85 2.99 -9.95
N GLN A 100 -2.14 2.55 -10.98
CA GLN A 100 -1.14 1.49 -10.92
C GLN A 100 0.17 1.99 -11.52
N PHE A 101 1.16 2.22 -10.66
CA PHE A 101 2.49 2.70 -11.04
C PHE A 101 3.41 1.51 -11.30
N ASN A 102 4.08 1.53 -12.45
CA ASN A 102 5.00 0.48 -12.90
C ASN A 102 6.45 0.99 -12.87
N PHE A 103 7.31 0.41 -12.04
CA PHE A 103 8.70 0.88 -11.86
C PHE A 103 9.70 0.14 -12.75
N ARG A 104 10.82 0.80 -13.10
CA ARG A 104 11.84 0.24 -14.02
C ARG A 104 13.04 -0.42 -13.36
N GLU A 105 13.22 -0.18 -12.06
CA GLU A 105 14.48 -0.47 -11.38
C GLU A 105 14.79 -1.96 -11.28
N PHE A 106 13.77 -2.80 -11.14
CA PHE A 106 13.92 -4.25 -10.99
C PHE A 106 14.23 -4.94 -12.33
N ASN A 107 15.38 -5.59 -12.42
CA ASN A 107 15.89 -6.29 -13.60
C ASN A 107 16.16 -7.76 -13.27
N LEU A 108 15.45 -8.66 -13.94
CA LEU A 108 15.54 -10.11 -13.75
C LEU A 108 16.92 -10.72 -14.03
N SER A 109 17.78 -10.04 -14.80
CA SER A 109 19.12 -10.53 -15.12
C SER A 109 20.19 -10.10 -14.11
N GLU A 110 19.90 -9.10 -13.28
CA GLU A 110 20.89 -8.44 -12.42
C GLU A 110 20.52 -8.51 -10.94
N ASP A 111 19.22 -8.45 -10.63
CA ASP A 111 18.72 -8.31 -9.27
C ASP A 111 18.43 -9.64 -8.60
N ILE A 112 18.52 -9.62 -7.27
CA ILE A 112 18.12 -10.74 -6.41
C ILE A 112 16.59 -10.75 -6.28
N PHE A 113 16.00 -11.93 -6.27
CA PHE A 113 14.56 -12.12 -6.09
C PHE A 113 14.23 -13.51 -5.56
N ALA A 114 13.03 -13.66 -4.99
CA ALA A 114 12.45 -14.96 -4.70
C ALA A 114 11.78 -15.51 -5.98
N SER A 115 12.20 -16.69 -6.44
CA SER A 115 11.70 -17.29 -7.69
C SER A 115 10.18 -17.45 -7.71
N ASP A 116 9.60 -17.95 -6.61
CA ASP A 116 8.15 -18.16 -6.47
C ASP A 116 7.37 -16.85 -6.62
N SER A 117 7.91 -15.74 -6.08
CA SER A 117 7.30 -14.41 -6.19
C SER A 117 7.32 -13.91 -7.64
N ILE A 118 8.44 -14.08 -8.36
CA ILE A 118 8.52 -13.67 -9.76
C ILE A 118 7.62 -14.53 -10.65
N GLU A 119 7.55 -15.83 -10.40
CA GLU A 119 6.66 -16.71 -11.16
C GLU A 119 5.19 -16.31 -10.95
N LEU A 120 4.78 -16.07 -9.71
CA LEU A 120 3.44 -15.58 -9.39
C LEU A 120 3.14 -14.26 -10.11
N LEU A 121 4.03 -13.27 -10.02
CA LEU A 121 3.84 -11.97 -10.67
C LEU A 121 3.74 -12.08 -12.19
N ARG A 122 4.52 -12.97 -12.82
CA ARG A 122 4.37 -13.25 -14.27
C ARG A 122 3.01 -13.85 -14.59
N GLN A 123 2.54 -14.80 -13.79
CA GLN A 123 1.22 -15.42 -13.97
C GLN A 123 0.09 -14.40 -13.79
N CYS A 124 0.29 -13.40 -12.93
CA CYS A 124 -0.64 -12.28 -12.74
C CYS A 124 -0.47 -11.16 -13.78
N GLY A 125 0.39 -11.31 -14.79
CA GLY A 125 0.46 -10.42 -15.95
C GLY A 125 1.51 -9.31 -15.86
N ILE A 126 2.45 -9.36 -14.92
CA ILE A 126 3.57 -8.42 -14.89
C ILE A 126 4.53 -8.67 -16.05
N ASP A 127 4.67 -7.68 -16.93
CA ASP A 127 5.63 -7.66 -18.02
C ASP A 127 6.93 -6.95 -17.58
N PHE A 128 7.83 -7.73 -16.98
CA PHE A 128 9.13 -7.25 -16.51
C PHE A 128 9.98 -6.57 -17.60
N LYS A 129 9.84 -7.01 -18.86
CA LYS A 129 10.56 -6.37 -19.96
C LYS A 129 10.01 -4.97 -20.19
N LYS A 130 8.68 -4.82 -20.22
CA LYS A 130 8.02 -3.52 -20.32
C LYS A 130 8.35 -2.63 -19.12
N ASN A 131 8.44 -3.17 -17.91
CA ASN A 131 8.94 -2.44 -16.73
C ASN A 131 10.31 -1.83 -16.99
N ASN A 132 11.30 -2.59 -17.46
CA ASN A 132 12.63 -2.03 -17.71
C ASN A 132 12.64 -1.01 -18.88
N GLU A 133 11.82 -1.21 -19.91
CA GLU A 133 11.79 -0.33 -21.09
C GLU A 133 11.00 0.97 -20.90
N LYS A 134 9.90 0.93 -20.14
CA LYS A 134 8.92 2.03 -20.03
C LYS A 134 8.60 2.43 -18.59
N GLY A 135 9.08 1.68 -17.60
CA GLY A 135 8.77 1.91 -16.21
C GLY A 135 9.28 3.24 -15.69
N ILE A 136 8.61 3.71 -14.66
CA ILE A 136 8.85 4.96 -13.96
C ILE A 136 10.19 4.92 -13.24
N ASP A 137 10.95 6.02 -13.32
CA ASP A 137 12.04 6.29 -12.37
C ASP A 137 11.52 6.42 -10.95
N VAL A 138 12.01 5.58 -10.05
CA VAL A 138 11.63 5.63 -8.63
C VAL A 138 11.98 6.97 -7.98
N LYS A 139 13.05 7.66 -8.42
CA LYS A 139 13.43 8.98 -7.89
C LYS A 139 12.53 10.06 -8.44
N ARG A 140 12.16 10.02 -9.73
CA ARG A 140 11.20 10.98 -10.31
C ARG A 140 9.84 10.82 -9.65
N PHE A 141 9.38 9.59 -9.44
CA PHE A 141 8.16 9.32 -8.70
C PHE A 141 8.23 9.90 -7.28
N GLY A 142 9.35 9.68 -6.56
CA GLY A 142 9.54 10.22 -5.22
C GLY A 142 9.51 11.75 -5.15
N GLU A 143 10.10 12.43 -6.13
CA GLU A 143 10.03 13.89 -6.24
C GLU A 143 8.58 14.37 -6.38
N LEU A 144 7.82 13.76 -7.29
CA LEU A 144 6.43 14.14 -7.55
C LEU A 144 5.51 13.83 -6.38
N LEU A 145 5.71 12.67 -5.73
CA LEU A 145 4.95 12.27 -4.55
C LEU A 145 5.22 13.23 -3.39
N MET A 146 6.47 13.64 -3.17
CA MET A 146 6.85 14.57 -2.09
C MET A 146 6.11 15.90 -2.18
N SER A 147 5.89 16.41 -3.39
CA SER A 147 5.19 17.69 -3.63
C SER A 147 3.74 17.54 -4.06
N SER A 148 3.12 16.36 -3.83
CA SER A 148 1.76 16.07 -4.32
C SER A 148 0.65 16.41 -3.33
N GLY A 149 0.97 16.57 -2.04
CA GLY A 149 -0.01 16.64 -0.96
C GLY A 149 -0.45 15.28 -0.40
N VAL A 150 0.00 14.17 -1.00
CA VAL A 150 -0.35 12.79 -0.57
C VAL A 150 0.42 12.32 0.66
N VAL A 151 1.64 12.84 0.86
CA VAL A 151 2.50 12.56 2.01
C VAL A 151 2.78 13.85 2.78
N LEU A 152 3.23 13.75 4.03
CA LEU A 152 3.47 14.89 4.91
C LEU A 152 2.22 15.78 5.11
N ASN A 153 1.04 15.16 5.04
CA ASN A 153 -0.25 15.82 5.13
C ASN A 153 -1.11 15.13 6.20
N ASP A 154 -1.49 15.88 7.24
CA ASP A 154 -2.28 15.38 8.36
C ASP A 154 -3.74 15.07 7.98
N ASP A 155 -4.23 15.65 6.87
CA ASP A 155 -5.59 15.43 6.38
C ASP A 155 -5.72 14.12 5.57
N VAL A 156 -4.60 13.47 5.21
CA VAL A 156 -4.59 12.24 4.42
C VAL A 156 -4.60 11.00 5.32
N HIS A 157 -5.53 10.10 5.03
CA HIS A 157 -5.76 8.85 5.75
C HIS A 157 -5.28 7.65 4.92
N TRP A 158 -4.15 7.07 5.27
CA TRP A 158 -3.61 5.90 4.60
C TRP A 158 -4.33 4.63 5.05
N VAL A 159 -4.73 3.79 4.10
CA VAL A 159 -5.43 2.53 4.34
C VAL A 159 -4.67 1.38 3.68
N THR A 160 -4.31 0.38 4.45
CA THR A 160 -3.40 -0.66 3.96
C THR A 160 -3.73 -2.04 4.54
N PHE A 161 -3.10 -3.10 4.05
CA PHE A 161 -3.28 -4.45 4.58
C PHE A 161 -1.93 -5.13 4.82
N HIS A 162 -1.56 -5.37 6.08
CA HIS A 162 -0.31 -6.05 6.44
C HIS A 162 0.95 -5.37 5.89
N SER A 163 1.02 -4.06 6.10
CA SER A 163 1.70 -3.14 5.20
C SER A 163 3.13 -2.73 5.57
N GLY A 164 3.78 -3.53 6.41
CA GLY A 164 5.14 -3.24 6.84
C GLY A 164 6.09 -3.01 5.65
N TYR A 165 6.11 -3.96 4.71
CA TYR A 165 6.95 -3.88 3.53
C TYR A 165 6.55 -2.73 2.61
N ASP A 166 5.25 -2.49 2.41
CA ASP A 166 4.74 -1.43 1.53
C ASP A 166 5.24 -0.05 1.99
N PHE A 167 5.06 0.25 3.27
CA PHE A 167 5.59 1.47 3.87
C PHE A 167 7.12 1.51 3.91
N GLY A 168 7.78 0.36 4.07
CA GLY A 168 9.22 0.24 3.92
C GLY A 168 9.68 0.73 2.54
N TYR A 169 9.06 0.25 1.46
CA TYR A 169 9.41 0.67 0.10
C TYR A 169 9.13 2.14 -0.14
N LEU A 170 7.95 2.64 0.26
CA LEU A 170 7.64 4.07 0.11
C LEU A 170 8.60 4.95 0.91
N LEU A 171 8.97 4.57 2.13
CA LEU A 171 9.89 5.36 2.94
C LEU A 171 11.31 5.34 2.37
N LYS A 172 11.80 4.18 1.90
CA LYS A 172 13.09 4.07 1.17
C LYS A 172 13.11 4.99 -0.05
N LEU A 173 12.02 4.98 -0.81
CA LEU A 173 11.83 5.81 -2.00
C LEU A 173 11.83 7.30 -1.64
N LEU A 174 11.02 7.74 -0.67
CA LEU A 174 10.86 9.14 -0.30
C LEU A 174 12.12 9.73 0.35
N THR A 175 12.85 8.91 1.12
CA THR A 175 14.07 9.36 1.80
C THR A 175 15.33 9.21 0.95
N CYS A 176 15.26 8.43 -0.15
CA CYS A 176 16.41 8.02 -0.95
C CYS A 176 17.55 7.42 -0.12
N ARG A 177 17.21 6.75 1.00
CA ARG A 177 18.16 6.19 1.96
C ARG A 177 17.75 4.77 2.34
N SER A 178 18.70 4.02 2.90
CA SER A 178 18.38 2.80 3.63
C SER A 178 17.42 3.11 4.77
N LEU A 179 16.56 2.15 5.10
CA LEU A 179 15.64 2.26 6.22
C LEU A 179 16.40 2.42 7.55
N PRO A 180 15.80 3.04 8.58
CA PRO A 180 16.46 3.24 9.87
C PRO A 180 16.98 1.95 10.50
N ASP A 181 18.05 2.02 11.29
CA ASP A 181 18.60 0.82 11.96
C ASP A 181 17.72 0.29 13.08
N SER A 182 16.78 1.10 13.57
CA SER A 182 15.87 0.71 14.65
C SER A 182 14.41 0.86 14.22
N GLN A 183 13.58 -0.04 14.75
CA GLN A 183 12.13 0.01 14.57
C GLN A 183 11.54 1.35 15.06
N ALA A 184 12.04 1.89 16.18
CA ALA A 184 11.58 3.18 16.68
C ALA A 184 11.83 4.30 15.66
N GLY A 185 13.04 4.38 15.11
CA GLY A 185 13.37 5.37 14.08
C GLY A 185 12.55 5.19 12.79
N PHE A 186 12.17 3.96 12.45
CA PHE A 186 11.22 3.71 11.36
C PHE A 186 9.85 4.30 11.65
N PHE A 187 9.27 4.04 12.83
CA PHE A 187 7.97 4.59 13.20
C PHE A 187 7.99 6.11 13.36
N ASP A 188 9.10 6.70 13.81
CA ASP A 188 9.27 8.16 13.84
C ASP A 188 9.11 8.76 12.44
N LEU A 189 9.72 8.13 11.42
CA LEU A 189 9.57 8.55 10.03
C LEU A 189 8.18 8.24 9.48
N ILE A 190 7.60 7.07 9.78
CA ILE A 190 6.22 6.76 9.35
C ILE A 190 5.25 7.83 9.85
N LYS A 191 5.37 8.24 11.11
CA LYS A 191 4.50 9.29 11.67
C LYS A 191 4.67 10.65 10.99
N ILE A 192 5.87 10.96 10.49
CA ILE A 192 6.13 12.22 9.77
C ILE A 192 5.52 12.15 8.36
N TYR A 193 5.83 11.11 7.60
CA TYR A 193 5.44 11.00 6.19
C TYR A 193 3.98 10.58 5.99
N PHE A 194 3.45 9.79 6.92
CA PHE A 194 2.12 9.18 6.89
C PHE A 194 1.44 9.35 8.26
N PRO A 195 0.96 10.55 8.60
CA PRO A 195 0.49 10.87 9.95
C PRO A 195 -0.66 9.98 10.41
N MET A 196 -1.58 9.62 9.50
CA MET A 196 -2.72 8.75 9.79
C MET A 196 -2.70 7.49 8.92
N VAL A 197 -2.57 6.33 9.57
CA VAL A 197 -2.43 5.01 8.92
C VAL A 197 -3.36 3.99 9.58
N TYR A 198 -4.13 3.28 8.77
CA TYR A 198 -4.97 2.16 9.16
C TYR A 198 -4.50 0.87 8.50
N ASP A 199 -3.90 -0.02 9.28
CA ASP A 199 -3.59 -1.37 8.81
C ASP A 199 -4.78 -2.30 9.09
N ILE A 200 -5.52 -2.68 8.04
CA ILE A 200 -6.68 -3.56 8.12
C ILE A 200 -6.33 -4.88 8.82
N LYS A 201 -5.14 -5.43 8.58
CA LYS A 201 -4.72 -6.69 9.20
C LYS A 201 -4.55 -6.54 10.71
N HIS A 202 -4.14 -5.37 11.19
CA HIS A 202 -4.14 -5.02 12.60
C HIS A 202 -5.58 -4.88 13.13
N MET A 203 -6.42 -4.12 12.44
CA MET A 203 -7.81 -3.87 12.84
C MET A 203 -8.63 -5.16 12.97
N MET A 204 -8.42 -6.14 12.08
CA MET A 204 -9.06 -7.46 12.14
C MET A 204 -8.88 -8.16 13.50
N LYS A 205 -7.81 -7.88 14.26
CA LYS A 205 -7.61 -8.47 15.60
C LYS A 205 -8.70 -8.09 16.60
N PHE A 206 -9.43 -7.00 16.34
CA PHE A 206 -10.51 -6.50 17.18
C PHE A 206 -11.89 -6.88 16.66
N CYS A 207 -11.94 -7.66 15.57
CA CYS A 207 -13.17 -8.16 14.97
C CYS A 207 -13.24 -9.67 15.18
N ASN A 208 -14.18 -10.10 16.03
CA ASN A 208 -14.43 -11.53 16.20
C ASN A 208 -14.80 -12.14 14.83
N SER A 209 -14.24 -13.30 14.51
CA SER A 209 -14.44 -14.11 13.29
C SER A 209 -13.66 -13.73 12.01
N LEU A 210 -13.00 -12.57 11.94
CA LEU A 210 -12.24 -12.19 10.73
C LEU A 210 -10.79 -12.71 10.78
N HIS A 211 -10.38 -13.42 9.72
CA HIS A 211 -9.06 -14.04 9.60
C HIS A 211 -8.66 -14.25 8.13
N GLY A 212 -7.41 -14.65 7.87
CA GLY A 212 -6.89 -14.88 6.52
C GLY A 212 -6.26 -13.65 5.85
N GLY A 213 -5.92 -13.77 4.57
CA GLY A 213 -5.39 -12.68 3.74
C GLY A 213 -6.48 -11.75 3.20
N LEU A 214 -6.08 -10.72 2.44
CA LEU A 214 -7.00 -9.69 1.92
C LEU A 214 -8.15 -10.28 1.12
N ASN A 215 -7.87 -11.20 0.19
CA ASN A 215 -8.91 -11.89 -0.60
C ASN A 215 -9.93 -12.60 0.29
N LYS A 216 -9.47 -13.29 1.34
CA LYS A 216 -10.37 -14.01 2.24
C LYS A 216 -11.25 -13.05 3.04
N LEU A 217 -10.67 -11.93 3.49
CA LEU A 217 -11.41 -10.89 4.17
C LEU A 217 -12.46 -10.25 3.24
N ALA A 218 -12.10 -9.95 1.99
CA ALA A 218 -13.02 -9.41 1.00
C ALA A 218 -14.20 -10.35 0.74
N GLU A 219 -13.96 -11.66 0.60
CA GLU A 219 -15.03 -12.67 0.51
C GLU A 219 -15.97 -12.61 1.73
N LEU A 220 -15.41 -12.57 2.94
CA LEU A 220 -16.20 -12.53 4.19
C LEU A 220 -17.03 -11.25 4.34
N LEU A 221 -16.59 -10.16 3.72
CA LEU A 221 -17.27 -8.86 3.73
C LEU A 221 -18.10 -8.60 2.46
N GLU A 222 -18.26 -9.60 1.60
CA GLU A 222 -18.99 -9.52 0.34
C GLU A 222 -18.50 -8.39 -0.57
N VAL A 223 -17.18 -8.22 -0.66
CA VAL A 223 -16.51 -7.25 -1.53
C VAL A 223 -16.02 -7.98 -2.78
N GLU A 224 -16.48 -7.51 -3.94
CA GLU A 224 -16.04 -8.02 -5.24
C GLU A 224 -14.76 -7.31 -5.69
N ARG A 225 -13.82 -8.09 -6.24
CA ARG A 225 -12.57 -7.59 -6.81
C ARG A 225 -12.80 -7.04 -8.22
N VAL A 226 -12.16 -5.91 -8.52
CA VAL A 226 -12.06 -5.34 -9.86
C VAL A 226 -10.58 -5.32 -10.27
N GLY A 227 -10.28 -5.90 -11.44
CA GLY A 227 -8.91 -6.08 -11.91
C GLY A 227 -8.30 -7.43 -11.53
N VAL A 228 -7.01 -7.60 -11.82
CA VAL A 228 -6.27 -8.85 -11.63
C VAL A 228 -5.76 -8.94 -10.19
N CYS A 229 -5.84 -10.11 -9.56
CA CYS A 229 -5.27 -10.31 -8.22
C CYS A 229 -3.73 -10.31 -8.28
N HIS A 230 -3.05 -9.81 -7.24
CA HIS A 230 -1.59 -9.61 -7.24
C HIS A 230 -1.12 -8.66 -8.35
N GLN A 231 -1.89 -7.59 -8.51
CA GLN A 231 -1.45 -6.36 -9.14
C GLN A 231 -1.85 -5.22 -8.23
N ALA A 232 -0.90 -4.34 -7.94
CA ALA A 232 -1.02 -3.40 -6.85
C ALA A 232 -2.24 -2.47 -6.98
N GLY A 233 -2.62 -2.05 -8.19
CA GLY A 233 -3.79 -1.20 -8.41
C GLY A 233 -5.09 -1.87 -7.96
N SER A 234 -5.33 -3.10 -8.43
CA SER A 234 -6.48 -3.94 -8.07
C SER A 234 -6.50 -4.28 -6.57
N ASP A 235 -5.34 -4.60 -5.99
CA ASP A 235 -5.21 -4.91 -4.57
C ASP A 235 -5.42 -3.67 -3.67
N SER A 236 -4.99 -2.49 -4.11
CA SER A 236 -5.27 -1.21 -3.41
C SER A 236 -6.76 -0.87 -3.41
N LEU A 237 -7.49 -1.14 -4.50
CA LEU A 237 -8.94 -0.93 -4.57
C LEU A 237 -9.67 -1.92 -3.67
N LEU A 238 -9.27 -3.20 -3.69
CA LEU A 238 -9.84 -4.19 -2.81
C LEU A 238 -9.62 -3.80 -1.33
N THR A 239 -8.44 -3.28 -1.01
CA THR A 239 -8.08 -2.73 0.30
C THR A 239 -9.02 -1.58 0.71
N SER A 240 -9.23 -0.58 -0.15
CA SER A 240 -10.16 0.53 0.11
C SER A 240 -11.59 0.05 0.39
N CYS A 241 -12.15 -0.76 -0.51
CA CYS A 241 -13.51 -1.28 -0.40
C CYS A 241 -13.70 -2.13 0.86
N THR A 242 -12.68 -2.94 1.19
CA THR A 242 -12.68 -3.81 2.38
C THR A 242 -12.62 -2.99 3.66
N PHE A 243 -11.77 -1.97 3.72
CA PHE A 243 -11.69 -1.06 4.87
C PHE A 243 -13.02 -0.38 5.14
N ARG A 244 -13.71 0.13 4.11
CA ARG A 244 -15.03 0.74 4.26
C ARG A 244 -16.02 -0.22 4.90
N LYS A 245 -16.15 -1.45 4.36
CA LYS A 245 -17.05 -2.47 4.93
C LYS A 245 -16.67 -2.82 6.37
N LEU A 246 -15.39 -2.92 6.66
CA LEU A 246 -14.89 -3.23 7.99
C LEU A 246 -15.24 -2.10 8.98
N ARG A 247 -14.96 -0.85 8.62
CA ARG A 247 -15.27 0.36 9.41
C ARG A 247 -16.75 0.44 9.74
N ASP A 248 -17.59 0.29 8.72
CA ASP A 248 -19.04 0.49 8.85
C ASP A 248 -19.68 -0.65 9.68
N ASN A 249 -19.23 -1.90 9.50
CA ASN A 249 -19.86 -3.06 10.13
C ASN A 249 -19.32 -3.40 11.53
N PHE A 250 -18.04 -3.13 11.81
CA PHE A 250 -17.37 -3.58 13.05
C PHE A 250 -16.92 -2.44 13.97
N PHE A 251 -16.78 -1.23 13.44
CA PHE A 251 -16.22 -0.10 14.19
C PHE A 251 -17.19 1.08 14.33
N ASN A 252 -18.43 0.96 13.85
CA ASN A 252 -19.46 1.99 13.90
C ASN A 252 -18.96 3.36 13.38
N GLY A 253 -18.07 3.35 12.38
CA GLY A 253 -17.47 4.56 11.82
C GLY A 253 -16.21 5.07 12.51
N SER A 254 -15.93 4.74 13.78
CA SER A 254 -14.78 5.29 14.52
C SER A 254 -13.58 4.33 14.53
N THR A 255 -12.52 4.72 13.82
CA THR A 255 -11.31 3.89 13.64
C THR A 255 -10.05 4.51 14.25
N GLU A 256 -10.11 5.75 14.72
CA GLU A 256 -8.96 6.59 15.11
C GLU A 256 -8.09 5.92 16.18
N LYS A 257 -8.71 5.19 17.13
CA LYS A 257 -8.01 4.45 18.19
C LYS A 257 -7.11 3.31 17.68
N TYR A 258 -7.28 2.88 16.42
CA TYR A 258 -6.48 1.82 15.80
C TYR A 258 -5.44 2.36 14.83
N ALA A 259 -5.36 3.69 14.67
CA ALA A 259 -4.43 4.31 13.74
C ALA A 259 -2.98 4.21 14.21
N GLY A 260 -2.04 4.23 13.25
CA GLY A 260 -0.60 4.28 13.49
C GLY A 260 0.05 2.95 13.87
N VAL A 261 -0.68 1.83 13.84
CA VAL A 261 -0.14 0.49 14.15
C VAL A 261 -0.04 -0.38 12.91
N LEU A 262 1.18 -0.78 12.55
CA LEU A 262 1.44 -1.73 11.46
C LEU A 262 1.48 -3.16 12.00
N TYR A 263 0.76 -4.07 11.34
CA TYR A 263 0.69 -5.46 11.78
C TYR A 263 2.09 -6.11 11.79
N GLY A 264 2.44 -6.77 12.90
CA GLY A 264 3.71 -7.49 13.04
C GLY A 264 4.93 -6.63 13.35
N LEU A 265 4.78 -5.31 13.38
CA LEU A 265 5.87 -4.36 13.68
C LEU A 265 5.55 -3.47 14.88
N GLY A 266 4.31 -3.03 15.06
CA GLY A 266 3.96 -2.14 16.16
C GLY A 266 4.12 -2.79 17.53
N VAL A 267 4.66 -2.05 18.49
CA VAL A 267 4.52 -2.37 19.92
C VAL A 267 3.08 -2.02 20.29
N GLN A 268 2.31 -2.99 20.81
CA GLN A 268 1.03 -2.66 21.42
C GLN A 268 1.33 -1.69 22.56
N ASN A 269 1.06 -0.41 22.37
CA ASN A 269 0.91 0.50 23.50
C ASN A 269 -0.33 0.01 24.23
N GLY A 270 -0.09 -0.83 25.25
CA GLY A 270 -1.09 -1.24 26.21
C GLY A 270 -1.53 -0.01 26.99
N GLN A 271 -2.39 0.80 26.39
CA GLN A 271 -3.35 1.57 27.18
C GLN A 271 -4.42 0.58 27.62
N ASN A 272 -4.12 -0.13 28.71
CA ASN A 272 -5.15 -0.57 29.63
C ASN A 272 -5.83 0.70 30.15
N THR A 273 -6.85 1.19 29.44
CA THR A 273 -7.84 2.07 30.04
C THR A 273 -8.67 1.21 30.98
N ASN A 274 -8.26 1.20 32.25
CA ASN A 274 -9.21 1.08 33.35
C ASN A 274 -10.10 2.32 33.38
#